data_AF-A0A7J9VZQ9-F1
#
_entry.id   AF-A0A7J9VZQ9-F1
#
_cell.length_a   1.000
_cell.length_b   1.000
_cell.length_c   1.000
_cell.angle_alpha   90.00
_cell.angle_beta   90.00
_cell.angle_gamma   90.00
#
_symmetry.space_group_name_H-M   'P 1'
#
loop_
_entity.id
_entity.type
_entity.pdbx_description
1 polymer ?
#
loop_
_entity_poly.entity_id
_entity_poly.type
_entity_poly.pdbx_seq_one_letter_code
_entity_poly.pdbx_strand_id
1 'polypeptide(L)'
;MSMPDPPPPPAWVVRPFDEVCECYRVLGRRRDLGVDHRDDGVARVLAWLTIGEVSPITERGAGDTSWNIARSESWVALCIAAGQDSPTADDWRRLGADPRPAVTDNREYAYGAWRALAWLLGVRDDWPTYTGWHRSADLAPERPHVHASRAEHGSAAWQAADTAARDQARSDALRHWRHVRELADAATSR
;
A
#
# COMPACT_ATOMS: atom_id res chain seq x y z
N MET A 1 14.54 -22.83 8.93
CA MET A 1 15.56 -21.77 8.87
C MET A 1 14.91 -20.52 9.43
N SER A 2 15.31 -20.04 10.61
CA SER A 2 14.76 -18.78 11.14
C SER A 2 15.26 -17.63 10.27
N MET A 3 14.35 -16.86 9.69
CA MET A 3 14.70 -15.61 9.03
C MET A 3 15.30 -14.67 10.09
N PRO A 4 16.43 -13.99 9.82
CA PRO A 4 16.93 -12.97 10.72
C PRO A 4 15.86 -11.89 10.94
N ASP A 5 15.78 -11.36 12.15
CA ASP A 5 14.85 -10.27 12.45
C ASP A 5 15.18 -9.07 11.56
N PRO A 6 14.16 -8.42 10.96
CA PRO A 6 14.39 -7.24 10.14
C PRO A 6 14.99 -6.12 10.99
N PRO A 7 15.82 -5.23 10.41
CA PRO A 7 16.24 -4.02 11.11
C PRO A 7 15.02 -3.16 11.47
N PRO A 8 15.15 -2.30 12.51
CA PRO A 8 14.07 -1.40 12.89
C PRO A 8 13.73 -0.44 11.74
N PRO A 9 12.45 -0.07 11.56
CA PRO A 9 12.02 0.84 10.52
C PRO A 9 12.61 2.24 10.74
N PRO A 10 12.66 3.08 9.70
CA PRO A 10 13.02 4.48 9.84
C PRO A 10 12.20 5.20 10.91
N ALA A 11 12.83 6.13 11.65
CA ALA A 11 12.21 6.80 12.80
C ALA A 11 10.94 7.62 12.50
N TRP A 12 10.66 7.92 11.23
CA TRP A 12 9.43 8.60 10.81
C TRP A 12 8.22 7.68 10.71
N VAL A 13 8.41 6.35 10.73
CA VAL A 13 7.32 5.38 10.73
C VAL A 13 6.57 5.50 12.05
N VAL A 14 5.28 5.81 11.96
CA VAL A 14 4.45 6.05 13.16
C VAL A 14 3.98 4.77 13.84
N ARG A 15 4.09 3.63 13.14
CA ARG A 15 3.59 2.34 13.61
C ARG A 15 4.62 1.65 14.50
N PRO A 16 4.19 1.01 15.61
CA PRO A 16 5.07 0.20 16.43
C PRO A 16 5.79 -0.86 15.60
N PHE A 17 7.06 -1.12 15.94
CA PHE A 17 7.87 -2.08 15.20
C PHE A 17 7.26 -3.49 15.15
N ASP A 18 6.63 -3.92 16.25
CA ASP A 18 5.96 -5.23 16.32
C ASP A 18 4.79 -5.35 15.34
N GLU A 19 4.03 -4.26 15.11
CA GLU A 19 2.95 -4.24 14.12
C GLU A 19 3.50 -4.34 12.70
N VAL A 20 4.60 -3.63 12.40
CA VAL A 20 5.26 -3.69 11.08
C VAL A 20 5.80 -5.11 10.83
N CYS A 21 6.43 -5.72 11.83
CA CYS A 21 6.91 -7.10 11.77
C CYS A 21 5.76 -8.09 11.55
N GLU A 22 4.64 -7.95 12.26
CA GLU A 22 3.50 -8.85 12.07
C GLU A 22 2.89 -8.69 10.68
N CYS A 23 2.79 -7.46 10.15
CA CYS A 23 2.36 -7.23 8.78
C CYS A 23 3.25 -7.93 7.76
N TYR A 24 4.57 -7.85 7.93
CA TYR A 24 5.53 -8.54 7.07
C TYR A 24 5.36 -10.06 7.12
N ARG A 25 5.21 -10.65 8.32
CA ARG A 25 4.98 -12.09 8.49
C ARG A 25 3.68 -12.57 7.85
N VAL A 26 2.58 -11.83 8.03
CA VAL A 26 1.28 -12.14 7.42
C VAL A 26 1.40 -12.18 5.89
N LEU A 27 2.09 -11.20 5.29
CA LEU A 27 2.30 -11.17 3.85
C LEU A 27 3.19 -12.32 3.35
N GLY A 28 4.23 -12.68 4.10
CA GLY A 28 5.05 -13.85 3.81
C GLY A 28 4.19 -15.12 3.68
N ARG A 29 3.32 -15.37 4.68
CA ARG A 29 2.37 -16.50 4.65
C ARG A 29 1.39 -16.44 3.49
N ARG A 30 0.95 -15.24 3.10
CA ARG A 30 0.04 -15.04 1.95
C ARG A 30 0.72 -15.29 0.62
N ARG A 31 1.99 -14.93 0.47
CA ARG A 31 2.73 -15.14 -0.79
C ARG A 31 2.80 -16.61 -1.18
N ASP A 32 2.96 -17.51 -0.21
CA ASP A 32 2.99 -18.96 -0.42
C ASP A 32 1.65 -19.53 -0.95
N LEU A 33 0.55 -18.78 -0.81
CA LEU A 33 -0.80 -19.18 -1.21
C LEU A 33 -1.26 -18.56 -2.54
N GLY A 34 -0.44 -17.69 -3.14
CA GLY A 34 -0.75 -16.92 -4.33
C GLY A 34 -1.00 -15.46 -4.00
N VAL A 35 -0.13 -14.59 -4.52
CA VAL A 35 -0.16 -13.14 -4.24
C VAL A 35 -1.22 -12.48 -5.12
N ASP A 36 -2.16 -11.74 -4.53
CA ASP A 36 -2.90 -10.73 -5.28
C ASP A 36 -2.00 -9.50 -5.51
N HIS A 37 -2.24 -8.72 -6.56
CA HIS A 37 -1.37 -7.58 -6.87
C HIS A 37 -1.30 -6.54 -5.73
N ARG A 38 -2.37 -6.39 -4.94
CA ARG A 38 -2.40 -5.47 -3.79
C ARG A 38 -1.44 -5.92 -2.69
N ASP A 39 -1.49 -7.18 -2.32
CA ASP A 39 -0.60 -7.77 -1.33
C ASP A 39 0.86 -7.67 -1.78
N ASP A 40 1.13 -7.81 -3.08
CA ASP A 40 2.47 -7.60 -3.61
C ASP A 40 2.94 -6.14 -3.44
N GLY A 41 2.06 -5.16 -3.69
CA GLY A 41 2.35 -3.75 -3.44
C GLY A 41 2.65 -3.45 -1.96
N VAL A 42 1.87 -4.03 -1.04
CA VAL A 42 2.15 -3.91 0.41
C VAL A 42 3.50 -4.56 0.74
N ALA A 43 3.75 -5.77 0.23
CA ALA A 43 4.97 -6.52 0.51
C ALA A 43 6.21 -5.78 0.01
N ARG A 44 6.12 -5.13 -1.15
CA ARG A 44 7.21 -4.32 -1.71
C ARG A 44 7.49 -3.06 -0.91
N VAL A 45 6.48 -2.38 -0.38
CA VAL A 45 6.69 -1.26 0.57
C VAL A 45 7.41 -1.73 1.82
N LEU A 46 6.97 -2.84 2.42
CA LEU A 46 7.62 -3.34 3.63
C LEU A 46 9.05 -3.79 3.35
N ALA A 47 9.28 -4.53 2.27
CA ALA A 47 10.63 -4.93 1.85
C ALA A 47 11.55 -3.71 1.62
N TRP A 48 11.07 -2.68 0.92
CA TRP A 48 11.82 -1.44 0.74
C TRP A 48 12.29 -0.85 2.08
N LEU A 49 11.43 -0.82 3.09
CA LEU A 49 11.74 -0.22 4.38
C LEU A 49 12.56 -1.12 5.30
N THR A 50 12.36 -2.44 5.25
CA THR A 50 13.01 -3.38 6.17
C THR A 50 14.31 -3.95 5.62
N ILE A 51 14.46 -4.09 4.30
CA ILE A 51 15.67 -4.68 3.71
C ILE A 51 16.39 -3.72 2.75
N GLY A 52 15.94 -2.47 2.64
CA GLY A 52 16.63 -1.41 1.90
C GLY A 52 16.66 -1.63 0.39
N GLU A 53 15.62 -2.25 -0.18
CA GLU A 53 15.45 -2.38 -1.64
C GLU A 53 15.24 -1.01 -2.31
N VAL A 54 14.93 -1.00 -3.61
CA VAL A 54 14.46 0.19 -4.31
C VAL A 54 13.02 0.54 -3.91
N SER A 55 12.62 1.80 -4.07
CA SER A 55 11.25 2.21 -3.78
C SER A 55 10.22 1.57 -4.73
N PRO A 56 9.02 1.22 -4.25
CA PRO A 56 8.13 0.29 -4.95
C PRO A 56 7.41 0.88 -6.16
N ILE A 57 7.31 2.21 -6.29
CA ILE A 57 6.60 2.87 -7.39
C ILE A 57 7.55 3.61 -8.32
N THR A 58 8.58 4.27 -7.80
CA THR A 58 9.51 5.06 -8.64
C THR A 58 10.96 4.51 -8.69
N GLU A 59 11.21 3.35 -8.08
CA GLU A 59 12.51 2.64 -8.07
C GLU A 59 13.71 3.53 -7.68
N ARG A 60 13.53 4.40 -6.69
CA ARG A 60 14.64 5.15 -6.09
C ARG A 60 15.58 4.22 -5.37
N GLY A 61 16.87 4.59 -5.36
CA GLY A 61 17.94 3.73 -4.90
C GLY A 61 17.84 3.35 -3.41
N ALA A 62 18.50 2.24 -3.08
CA ALA A 62 18.70 1.79 -1.70
C ALA A 62 19.37 2.91 -0.88
N GLY A 63 18.70 3.37 0.19
CA GLY A 63 19.17 4.48 1.04
C GLY A 63 18.23 5.69 1.07
N ASP A 64 17.32 5.82 0.10
CA ASP A 64 16.37 6.93 0.00
C ASP A 64 15.08 6.72 0.82
N THR A 65 15.15 6.11 2.00
CA THR A 65 13.97 5.86 2.86
C THR A 65 13.67 7.04 3.78
N SER A 66 13.69 8.27 3.25
CA SER A 66 13.33 9.46 4.01
C SER A 66 11.81 9.67 4.04
N TRP A 67 11.33 10.46 5.00
CA TRP A 67 9.91 10.78 5.12
C TRP A 67 9.36 11.47 3.86
N ASN A 68 10.14 12.36 3.24
CA ASN A 68 9.76 13.04 1.99
C ASN A 68 9.60 12.03 0.85
N ILE A 69 10.54 11.09 0.70
CA ILE A 69 10.47 10.06 -0.34
C ILE A 69 9.28 9.13 -0.10
N ALA A 70 9.03 8.71 1.14
CA ALA A 70 7.85 7.90 1.47
C ALA A 70 6.53 8.62 1.15
N ARG A 71 6.42 9.93 1.42
CA ARG A 71 5.26 10.73 1.03
C ARG A 71 5.12 10.84 -0.49
N SER A 72 6.23 11.03 -1.20
CA SER A 72 6.23 11.05 -2.66
C SER A 72 5.79 9.73 -3.26
N GLU A 73 6.35 8.62 -2.81
CA GLU A 73 5.93 7.27 -3.23
C GLU A 73 4.44 7.05 -2.94
N SER A 74 3.98 7.46 -1.75
CA SER A 74 2.57 7.36 -1.37
C SER A 74 1.67 8.17 -2.30
N TRP A 75 2.10 9.37 -2.68
CA TRP A 75 1.32 10.23 -3.57
C TRP A 75 1.25 9.70 -5.00
N VAL A 76 2.38 9.25 -5.56
CA VAL A 76 2.42 8.64 -6.89
C VAL A 76 1.58 7.35 -6.91
N ALA A 77 1.70 6.51 -5.88
CA ALA A 77 0.90 5.30 -5.72
C ALA A 77 -0.61 5.62 -5.72
N LEU A 78 -1.02 6.66 -4.98
CA LEU A 78 -2.41 7.10 -4.90
C LEU A 78 -2.94 7.60 -6.26
N CYS A 79 -2.16 8.39 -7.00
CA CYS A 79 -2.54 8.82 -8.35
C CYS A 79 -2.82 7.62 -9.26
N ILE A 80 -1.92 6.63 -9.30
CA ILE A 80 -2.09 5.42 -10.13
C ILE A 80 -3.32 4.62 -9.67
N ALA A 81 -3.44 4.36 -8.37
CA ALA A 81 -4.57 3.61 -7.80
C ALA A 81 -5.93 4.27 -8.09
N ALA A 82 -5.98 5.61 -8.02
CA ALA A 82 -7.16 6.41 -8.33
C ALA A 82 -7.40 6.58 -9.85
N GLY A 83 -6.46 6.15 -10.69
CA GLY A 83 -6.51 6.35 -12.15
C GLY A 83 -6.46 7.82 -12.55
N GLN A 84 -5.68 8.61 -11.82
CA GLN A 84 -5.50 10.05 -12.03
C GLN A 84 -4.10 10.35 -12.55
N ASP A 85 -3.90 11.57 -13.04
CA ASP A 85 -2.62 12.02 -13.55
C ASP A 85 -1.53 11.99 -12.49
N SER A 86 -0.29 11.78 -12.95
CA SER A 86 0.91 11.84 -12.12
C SER A 86 1.04 13.18 -11.39
N PRO A 87 1.75 13.22 -10.25
CA PRO A 87 1.96 14.46 -9.51
C PRO A 87 2.58 15.55 -10.39
N THR A 88 2.07 16.78 -10.23
CA THR A 88 2.54 17.95 -10.95
C THR A 88 3.91 18.42 -10.45
N ALA A 89 4.57 19.31 -11.19
CA ALA A 89 5.83 19.92 -10.72
C ALA A 89 5.68 20.61 -9.36
N ASP A 90 4.52 21.20 -9.08
CA ASP A 90 4.24 21.85 -7.80
C ASP A 90 4.06 20.85 -6.66
N ASP A 91 3.43 19.71 -6.93
CA ASP A 91 3.32 18.61 -5.96
C ASP A 91 4.72 18.15 -5.52
N TRP A 92 5.61 17.90 -6.48
CA TRP A 92 6.99 17.48 -6.21
C TRP A 92 7.76 18.50 -5.36
N ARG A 93 7.62 19.78 -5.68
CA ARG A 93 8.23 20.88 -4.91
C ARG A 93 7.78 20.87 -3.45
N ARG A 94 6.49 20.66 -3.18
CA ARG A 94 5.93 20.60 -1.82
C ARG A 94 6.32 19.34 -1.05
N LEU A 95 6.48 18.23 -1.77
CA LEU A 95 6.94 16.97 -1.18
C LEU A 95 8.44 17.02 -0.84
N GLY A 96 9.18 17.98 -1.41
CA GLY A 96 10.62 18.12 -1.15
C GLY A 96 11.41 16.93 -1.71
N ALA A 97 11.00 16.41 -2.87
CA ALA A 97 11.59 15.28 -3.54
C ALA A 97 11.70 15.52 -5.05
N ASP A 98 12.77 15.04 -5.67
CA ASP A 98 12.96 15.17 -7.11
C ASP A 98 11.89 14.38 -7.88
N PRO A 99 11.29 14.92 -8.95
CA PRO A 99 10.33 14.17 -9.76
C PRO A 99 10.92 12.86 -10.31
N ARG A 100 10.13 11.78 -10.23
CA ARG A 100 10.44 10.50 -10.89
C ARG A 100 9.18 9.90 -11.50
N PRO A 101 9.28 9.29 -12.70
CA PRO A 101 8.18 8.54 -13.28
C PRO A 101 7.91 7.28 -12.45
N ALA A 102 6.66 6.82 -12.49
CA ALA A 102 6.32 5.50 -11.97
C ALA A 102 6.81 4.41 -12.92
N VAL A 103 7.24 3.27 -12.36
CA VAL A 103 7.66 2.07 -13.13
C VAL A 103 6.52 1.08 -13.37
N THR A 104 5.34 1.38 -12.84
CA THR A 104 4.15 0.52 -12.95
C THR A 104 2.90 1.36 -13.18
N ASP A 105 1.95 0.82 -13.94
CA ASP A 105 0.60 1.34 -14.15
C ASP A 105 -0.48 0.45 -13.49
N ASN A 106 -0.06 -0.62 -12.80
CA ASN A 106 -0.96 -1.57 -12.17
C ASN A 106 -1.64 -0.93 -10.95
N ARG A 107 -2.93 -0.62 -11.10
CA ARG A 107 -3.73 0.07 -10.08
C ARG A 107 -3.88 -0.72 -8.79
N GLU A 108 -3.99 -2.04 -8.87
CA GLU A 108 -4.13 -2.89 -7.68
C GLU A 108 -2.81 -2.93 -6.90
N TYR A 109 -1.68 -3.09 -7.59
CA TYR A 109 -0.36 -3.00 -6.97
C TYR A 109 -0.14 -1.63 -6.32
N ALA A 110 -0.41 -0.55 -7.06
CA ALA A 110 -0.28 0.80 -6.55
C ALA A 110 -1.22 1.07 -5.36
N TYR A 111 -2.43 0.51 -5.34
CA TYR A 111 -3.34 0.62 -4.21
C TYR A 111 -2.79 -0.04 -2.95
N GLY A 112 -2.22 -1.24 -3.08
CA GLY A 112 -1.53 -1.92 -1.98
C GLY A 112 -0.35 -1.11 -1.44
N ALA A 113 0.51 -0.63 -2.33
CA ALA A 113 1.64 0.21 -1.96
C ALA A 113 1.20 1.51 -1.27
N TRP A 114 0.17 2.19 -1.80
CA TRP A 114 -0.39 3.39 -1.19
C TRP A 114 -0.92 3.11 0.21
N ARG A 115 -1.72 2.05 0.41
CA ARG A 115 -2.26 1.69 1.73
C ARG A 115 -1.16 1.45 2.75
N ALA A 116 -0.13 0.70 2.37
CA ALA A 116 1.02 0.43 3.22
C ALA A 116 1.73 1.73 3.63
N LEU A 117 2.04 2.60 2.67
CA LEU A 117 2.70 3.87 2.94
C LEU A 117 1.81 4.81 3.78
N ALA A 118 0.53 4.91 3.46
CA ALA A 118 -0.43 5.73 4.22
C ALA A 118 -0.57 5.24 5.66
N TRP A 119 -0.55 3.93 5.89
CA TRP A 119 -0.58 3.33 7.22
C TRP A 119 0.69 3.64 8.02
N LEU A 120 1.87 3.50 7.39
CA LEU A 120 3.17 3.78 8.01
C LEU A 120 3.42 5.27 8.27
N LEU A 121 2.86 6.14 7.42
CA LEU A 121 2.90 7.60 7.57
C LEU A 121 1.86 8.14 8.55
N GLY A 122 0.94 7.30 9.06
CA GLY A 122 -0.13 7.72 9.97
C GLY A 122 -1.29 8.45 9.30
N VAL A 123 -1.37 8.43 7.97
CA VAL A 123 -2.51 8.97 7.21
C VAL A 123 -3.73 8.05 7.33
N ARG A 124 -3.49 6.76 7.56
CA ARG A 124 -4.53 5.74 7.76
C ARG A 124 -4.23 4.89 8.98
N ASP A 125 -5.27 4.53 9.72
CA ASP A 125 -5.18 3.66 10.90
C ASP A 125 -5.54 2.20 10.63
N ASP A 126 -6.24 1.94 9.53
CA ASP A 126 -6.62 0.57 9.19
C ASP A 126 -5.45 -0.22 8.60
N TRP A 127 -5.40 -1.50 8.96
CA TRP A 127 -4.34 -2.43 8.56
C TRP A 127 -4.16 -2.46 7.04
N PRO A 128 -2.94 -2.44 6.50
CA PRO A 128 -2.72 -2.13 5.09
C PRO A 128 -3.12 -3.28 4.16
N THR A 129 -3.15 -4.53 4.65
CA THR A 129 -3.56 -5.67 3.83
C THR A 129 -5.07 -5.74 3.71
N TYR A 130 -5.56 -5.84 2.47
CA TYR A 130 -6.98 -5.94 2.22
C TYR A 130 -7.46 -7.36 2.48
N THR A 131 -8.47 -7.49 3.32
CA THR A 131 -9.00 -8.80 3.69
C THR A 131 -10.46 -8.97 3.30
N GLY A 132 -10.86 -8.31 2.20
CA GLY A 132 -12.25 -8.19 1.76
C GLY A 132 -13.05 -9.48 1.67
N TRP A 133 -12.40 -10.63 1.49
CA TRP A 133 -13.08 -11.91 1.44
C TRP A 133 -13.56 -12.40 2.83
N HIS A 134 -13.02 -11.90 3.96
CA HIS A 134 -13.55 -12.21 5.29
C HIS A 134 -14.98 -11.72 5.47
N ARG A 135 -15.34 -10.58 4.84
CA ARG A 135 -16.70 -10.05 4.87
C ARG A 135 -17.69 -10.90 4.07
N SER A 136 -17.24 -11.51 2.97
CA SER A 136 -18.05 -12.45 2.19
C SER A 136 -18.09 -13.87 2.77
N ALA A 137 -17.15 -14.23 3.64
CA ALA A 137 -17.06 -15.53 4.29
C ALA A 137 -17.57 -15.54 5.74
N ASP A 138 -18.14 -14.41 6.22
CA ASP A 138 -18.61 -14.21 7.60
C ASP A 138 -17.56 -14.57 8.67
N LEU A 139 -16.28 -14.33 8.34
CA LEU A 139 -15.16 -14.58 9.24
C LEU A 139 -14.95 -13.37 10.13
N ALA A 140 -14.96 -13.60 11.45
CA ALA A 140 -14.87 -12.56 12.46
C ALA A 140 -13.67 -11.60 12.18
N PRO A 141 -13.87 -10.28 12.32
CA PRO A 141 -12.87 -9.26 12.01
C PRO A 141 -11.60 -9.37 12.86
N GLU A 142 -11.64 -10.13 13.96
CA GLU A 142 -10.56 -10.24 14.94
C GLU A 142 -9.39 -11.13 14.47
N ARG A 143 -9.54 -11.88 13.37
CA ARG A 143 -8.48 -12.77 12.85
C ARG A 143 -8.38 -12.74 11.33
N PRO A 144 -7.77 -11.69 10.74
CA PRO A 144 -7.63 -11.49 9.30
C PRO A 144 -6.71 -12.51 8.57
N HIS A 145 -6.42 -13.67 9.17
CA HIS A 145 -5.44 -14.66 8.69
C HIS A 145 -6.03 -16.07 8.50
N VAL A 146 -7.35 -16.24 8.63
CA VAL A 146 -8.00 -17.45 8.08
C VAL A 146 -7.82 -17.36 6.56
N HIS A 147 -7.83 -18.45 5.80
CA HIS A 147 -7.70 -18.40 4.33
C HIS A 147 -8.86 -19.15 3.69
N ALA A 148 -9.37 -18.66 2.55
CA ALA A 148 -10.11 -19.51 1.61
C ALA A 148 -9.12 -20.54 1.04
N SER A 149 -9.57 -21.78 0.90
CA SER A 149 -8.76 -22.82 0.27
C SER A 149 -8.57 -22.50 -1.22
N ARG A 150 -7.43 -22.90 -1.80
CA ARG A 150 -7.14 -22.71 -3.24
C ARG A 150 -8.23 -23.28 -4.16
N ALA A 151 -9.03 -24.23 -3.67
CA ALA A 151 -10.17 -24.81 -4.37
C ALA A 151 -11.35 -23.83 -4.56
N GLU A 152 -11.46 -22.79 -3.73
CA GLU A 152 -12.59 -21.84 -3.73
C GLU A 152 -12.35 -20.62 -4.62
N HIS A 153 -11.10 -20.38 -5.06
CA HIS A 153 -10.70 -19.25 -5.91
C HIS A 153 -11.38 -19.20 -7.29
N GLY A 154 -11.97 -20.31 -7.73
CA GLY A 154 -12.70 -20.39 -9.01
C GLY A 154 -14.22 -20.23 -8.89
N SER A 155 -14.75 -20.11 -7.66
CA SER A 155 -16.20 -20.04 -7.45
C SER A 155 -16.79 -18.70 -7.88
N ALA A 156 -18.06 -18.68 -8.28
CA ALA A 156 -18.78 -17.45 -8.58
C ALA A 156 -18.82 -16.49 -7.37
N ALA A 157 -18.90 -17.03 -6.15
CA ALA A 157 -18.86 -16.26 -4.92
C ALA A 157 -17.51 -15.55 -4.73
N TRP A 158 -16.40 -16.25 -5.00
CA TRP A 158 -15.07 -15.64 -4.95
C TRP A 158 -14.90 -14.54 -6.00
N GLN A 159 -15.34 -14.79 -7.24
CA GLN A 159 -15.24 -13.79 -8.32
C GLN A 159 -16.07 -12.53 -8.02
N ALA A 160 -17.26 -12.69 -7.45
CA ALA A 160 -18.10 -11.58 -7.03
C ALA A 160 -17.44 -10.78 -5.88
N ALA A 161 -16.88 -11.47 -4.88
CA ALA A 161 -16.16 -10.83 -3.78
C ALA A 161 -14.90 -10.09 -4.25
N ASP A 162 -14.13 -10.69 -5.16
CA ASP A 162 -12.93 -10.08 -5.75
C ASP A 162 -13.29 -8.83 -6.58
N THR A 163 -14.36 -8.90 -7.38
CA THR A 163 -14.89 -7.74 -8.12
C THR A 163 -15.31 -6.61 -7.17
N ALA A 164 -16.11 -6.93 -6.15
CA ALA A 164 -16.55 -5.94 -5.16
C ALA A 164 -15.35 -5.34 -4.39
N ALA A 165 -14.34 -6.15 -4.09
CA ALA A 165 -13.10 -5.68 -3.46
C ALA A 165 -12.35 -4.68 -4.35
N ARG A 166 -12.22 -4.94 -5.65
CA ARG A 166 -11.60 -4.03 -6.62
C ARG A 166 -12.40 -2.74 -6.77
N ASP A 167 -13.72 -2.82 -6.83
CA ASP A 167 -14.60 -1.64 -6.90
C ASP A 167 -14.47 -0.75 -5.66
N GLN A 168 -14.43 -1.37 -4.49
CA GLN A 168 -14.21 -0.68 -3.23
C GLN A 168 -12.82 -0.03 -3.17
N ALA A 169 -11.78 -0.73 -3.64
CA ALA A 169 -10.42 -0.21 -3.68
C ALA A 169 -10.32 1.04 -4.60
N ARG A 170 -10.87 0.95 -5.81
CA ARG A 170 -10.92 2.08 -6.75
C ARG A 170 -11.67 3.28 -6.18
N SER A 171 -12.82 3.03 -5.56
CA SER A 171 -13.64 4.09 -4.95
C SER A 171 -12.93 4.74 -3.76
N ASP A 172 -12.25 3.95 -2.92
CA ASP A 172 -11.49 4.43 -1.78
C ASP A 172 -10.28 5.27 -2.22
N ALA A 173 -9.51 4.78 -3.19
CA ALA A 173 -8.37 5.51 -3.76
C ALA A 173 -8.81 6.86 -4.33
N LEU A 174 -9.87 6.88 -5.15
CA LEU A 174 -10.38 8.11 -5.75
C LEU A 174 -10.86 9.11 -4.69
N ARG A 175 -11.55 8.64 -3.66
CA ARG A 175 -11.99 9.49 -2.55
C ARG A 175 -10.80 10.13 -1.83
N HIS A 176 -9.78 9.35 -1.49
CA HIS A 176 -8.59 9.87 -0.84
C HIS A 176 -7.79 10.83 -1.74
N TRP A 177 -7.68 10.51 -3.03
CA TRP A 177 -7.00 11.40 -3.98
C TRP A 177 -7.69 12.76 -4.05
N ARG A 178 -9.03 12.80 -4.16
CA ARG A 178 -9.80 14.05 -4.17
C ARG A 178 -9.56 14.87 -2.91
N HIS A 179 -9.63 14.22 -1.76
CA HIS A 179 -9.39 14.87 -0.47
C HIS A 179 -7.98 15.49 -0.39
N VAL A 180 -6.94 14.75 -0.77
CA VAL A 180 -5.56 15.25 -0.75
C VAL A 180 -5.37 16.38 -1.77
N ARG A 181 -5.97 16.26 -2.96
CA ARG A 181 -5.91 17.30 -3.99
C ARG A 181 -6.58 18.59 -3.53
N GLU A 182 -7.78 18.51 -2.96
CA GLU A 182 -8.49 19.66 -2.37
C GLU A 182 -7.65 20.37 -1.30
N LEU A 183 -7.02 19.60 -0.40
CA LEU A 183 -6.13 20.17 0.62
C LEU A 183 -4.88 20.84 0.01
N ALA A 184 -4.29 20.23 -1.01
CA ALA A 184 -3.14 20.80 -1.71
C ALA A 184 -3.55 22.11 -2.40
N ASP A 185 -4.65 22.12 -3.14
CA ASP A 185 -5.10 23.29 -3.89
C ASP A 185 -5.43 24.45 -2.93
N ALA A 186 -6.13 24.18 -1.82
CA ALA A 186 -6.45 25.17 -0.79
C ALA A 186 -5.20 25.77 -0.11
N ALA A 187 -4.14 24.99 0.06
CA ALA A 187 -2.87 25.47 0.61
C ALA A 187 -2.11 26.41 -0.34
N THR A 188 -2.47 26.41 -1.64
CA THR A 188 -1.89 27.30 -2.67
C THR A 188 -2.51 28.69 -2.67
N SER A 189 -3.77 28.78 -2.23
CA SER A 189 -4.56 30.03 -2.26
C SER A 189 -4.33 30.91 -1.02
N ARG A 190 -3.38 30.55 -0.14
CA ARG A 190 -2.98 31.29 1.05
C ARG A 190 -1.58 31.86 0.86
#